data_AF-B4VVC1-F1
#
_entry.id   AF-B4VVC1-F1
#
_cell.length_a   1.000
_cell.length_b   1.000
_cell.length_c   1.000
_cell.angle_alpha   90.00
_cell.angle_beta   90.00
_cell.angle_gamma   90.00
#
_symmetry.space_group_name_H-M   'P 1'
#
loop_
_entity.id
_entity.type
_entity.pdbx_description
1 polymer ?
#
loop_
_entity_poly.entity_id
_entity_poly.type
_entity_poly.pdbx_seq_one_letter_code
_entity_poly.pdbx_strand_id
1 'polypeptide(L)'
;MSDNILRQIRQERHAQWYQQNTAIIESAQIPFKWAGQQKVTMLFREENKPKVDFYPHTGRWRVAGVKKTFRGGAKSFIQWYQKQSIQG
;
A
#
# COMPACT_ATOMS: atom_id res chain seq x y z
N MET A 1 9.79 -22.24 23.05
CA MET A 1 9.92 -20.79 22.77
C MET A 1 8.84 -20.06 23.55
N SER A 2 9.17 -18.97 24.25
CA SER A 2 8.18 -18.21 25.04
C SER A 2 7.31 -17.31 24.15
N ASP A 3 6.07 -17.05 24.55
CA ASP A 3 5.09 -16.24 23.80
C ASP A 3 5.58 -14.82 23.49
N ASN A 4 6.42 -14.27 24.37
CA ASN A 4 7.04 -12.95 24.18
C ASN A 4 7.97 -12.92 22.95
N ILE A 5 8.71 -14.00 22.70
CA ILE A 5 9.60 -14.11 21.53
C ILE A 5 8.75 -14.17 20.24
N LEU A 6 7.67 -14.95 20.23
CA LEU A 6 6.78 -15.05 19.07
C LEU A 6 6.09 -13.71 18.75
N ARG A 7 5.70 -12.96 19.79
CA ARG A 7 5.14 -11.62 19.63
C ARG A 7 6.14 -10.65 19.02
N GLN A 8 7.38 -10.67 19.48
CA GLN A 8 8.44 -9.80 18.99
C GLN A 8 8.78 -10.10 17.52
N ILE A 9 8.93 -11.38 17.15
CA ILE A 9 9.17 -11.79 15.75
C ILE A 9 8.04 -11.29 14.82
N ARG A 10 6.77 -11.36 15.28
CA ARG A 10 5.64 -10.86 14.50
C ARG A 10 5.68 -9.34 14.31
N GLN A 11 6.06 -8.60 15.35
CA GLN A 11 6.19 -7.14 15.29
C GLN A 11 7.32 -6.72 14.34
N GLU A 12 8.47 -7.37 14.42
CA GLU A 12 9.60 -7.12 13.52
C GLU A 12 9.23 -7.41 12.06
N ARG A 13 8.59 -8.56 11.81
CA ARG A 13 8.10 -8.90 10.47
C ARG A 13 7.10 -7.88 9.95
N HIS A 14 6.21 -7.37 10.80
CA HIS A 14 5.23 -6.36 10.43
C HIS A 14 5.90 -5.01 10.11
N ALA A 15 6.88 -4.60 10.91
CA ALA A 15 7.67 -3.39 10.68
C ALA A 15 8.47 -3.48 9.37
N GLN A 16 9.15 -4.60 9.14
CA GLN A 16 9.87 -4.87 7.89
C GLN A 16 8.93 -4.85 6.68
N TRP A 17 7.75 -5.46 6.79
CA TRP A 17 6.74 -5.45 5.73
C TRP A 17 6.27 -4.03 5.38
N TYR A 18 6.01 -3.20 6.39
CA TYR A 18 5.66 -1.80 6.21
C TYR A 18 6.77 -1.02 5.51
N GLN A 19 8.01 -1.18 5.96
CA GLN A 19 9.18 -0.51 5.40
C GLN A 19 9.39 -0.92 3.92
N GLN A 20 9.34 -2.22 3.63
CA GLN A 20 9.49 -2.74 2.27
C GLN A 20 8.41 -2.20 1.33
N ASN A 21 7.14 -2.24 1.75
CA ASN A 21 6.07 -1.69 0.92
C ASN A 21 6.25 -0.19 0.67
N THR A 22 6.61 0.57 1.69
CA THR A 22 6.80 2.01 1.59
C THR A 22 7.93 2.36 0.62
N ALA A 23 9.11 1.75 0.80
CA ALA A 23 10.27 1.99 -0.05
C ALA A 23 10.00 1.66 -1.52
N ILE A 24 9.27 0.57 -1.79
CA ILE A 24 8.90 0.17 -3.15
C ILE A 24 7.99 1.23 -3.81
N ILE A 25 6.99 1.75 -3.10
CA ILE A 25 6.14 2.82 -3.62
C ILE A 25 6.93 4.10 -3.87
N GLU A 26 7.77 4.51 -2.92
CA GLU A 26 8.61 5.71 -3.04
C GLU A 26 9.57 5.62 -4.23
N SER A 27 10.14 4.43 -4.48
CA SER A 27 11.00 4.19 -5.65
C SER A 27 10.26 4.17 -6.99
N ALA A 28 8.94 3.99 -6.99
CA ALA A 28 8.16 3.84 -8.22
C ALA A 28 7.95 5.16 -8.96
N GLN A 29 8.32 6.30 -8.35
CA GLN A 29 8.11 7.65 -8.87
C GLN A 29 6.65 7.96 -9.25
N ILE A 30 5.70 7.26 -8.62
CA ILE A 30 4.26 7.51 -8.79
C ILE A 30 3.85 8.60 -7.79
N PRO A 31 3.19 9.69 -8.21
CA PRO A 31 2.73 10.71 -7.29
C PRO A 31 1.69 10.18 -6.28
N PHE A 32 1.93 10.39 -4.99
CA PHE A 32 0.97 10.09 -3.94
C PHE A 32 1.02 11.12 -2.81
N LYS A 33 -0.02 11.13 -1.99
CA LYS A 33 -0.06 11.91 -0.74
C LYS A 33 -0.26 10.97 0.45
N TRP A 34 0.42 11.27 1.55
CA TRP A 34 0.12 10.59 2.81
C TRP A 34 -1.19 11.09 3.41
N ALA A 35 -1.95 10.20 4.03
CA ALA A 35 -3.15 10.50 4.80
C ALA A 35 -3.09 9.89 6.20
N GLY A 36 -3.76 10.56 7.13
CA GLY A 36 -3.74 10.27 8.56
C GLY A 36 -2.50 10.83 9.26
N GLN A 37 -2.64 11.17 10.55
CA GLN A 37 -1.56 11.76 11.35
C GLN A 37 -0.31 10.86 11.42
N GLN A 38 -0.48 9.55 11.30
CA GLN A 38 0.59 8.56 11.38
C GLN A 38 1.08 8.04 10.03
N LYS A 39 0.71 8.69 8.90
CA LYS A 39 1.08 8.23 7.54
C LYS A 39 0.71 6.75 7.33
N VAL A 40 -0.53 6.39 7.64
CA VAL A 40 -1.02 5.00 7.56
C VAL A 40 -1.55 4.63 6.18
N THR A 41 -1.75 5.61 5.30
CA THR A 41 -2.37 5.42 4.00
C THR A 41 -1.73 6.33 2.95
N MET A 42 -1.43 5.76 1.79
CA MET A 42 -0.93 6.47 0.62
C MET A 42 -2.07 6.65 -0.39
N LEU A 43 -2.37 7.90 -0.74
CA LEU A 43 -3.46 8.30 -1.62
C LEU A 43 -2.93 8.57 -3.03
N PHE A 44 -3.41 7.81 -4.00
CA PHE A 44 -3.14 7.96 -5.42
C PHE A 44 -4.35 8.62 -6.08
N ARG A 45 -4.14 9.77 -6.72
CA ARG A 45 -5.21 10.69 -7.19
C ARG A 45 -4.87 11.34 -8.53
N GLU A 46 -4.05 10.69 -9.35
CA GLU A 46 -3.76 11.17 -10.70
C GLU A 46 -5.04 11.22 -11.56
N GLU A 47 -5.15 12.22 -12.42
CA GLU A 47 -6.38 12.53 -13.17
C GLU A 47 -6.83 11.39 -14.10
N ASN A 48 -5.88 10.77 -14.81
CA ASN A 48 -6.15 9.70 -15.77
C ASN A 48 -6.08 8.29 -15.15
N LYS A 49 -6.11 8.20 -13.81
CA LYS A 49 -5.98 6.96 -13.06
C LYS A 49 -7.14 6.81 -12.07
N PRO A 50 -7.52 5.57 -11.71
CA PRO A 50 -8.46 5.37 -10.63
C PRO A 50 -7.95 6.01 -9.34
N LYS A 51 -8.85 6.56 -8.53
CA LYS A 51 -8.51 7.04 -7.18
C LYS A 51 -8.31 5.84 -6.27
N VAL A 52 -7.12 5.68 -5.71
CA VAL A 52 -6.74 4.47 -4.95
C VAL A 52 -6.09 4.81 -3.62
N ASP A 53 -6.43 4.03 -2.60
CA ASP A 53 -5.82 4.09 -1.27
C ASP A 53 -4.99 2.83 -1.05
N PHE A 54 -3.69 2.98 -0.82
CA PHE A 54 -2.79 1.88 -0.49
C PHE A 54 -2.42 1.92 1.00
N TYR A 55 -2.45 0.75 1.64
CA TYR A 55 -2.22 0.57 3.06
C TYR A 55 -0.92 -0.22 3.27
N PRO A 56 0.24 0.45 3.41
CA PRO A 56 1.56 -0.20 3.45
C PRO A 56 1.71 -1.23 4.57
N HIS A 57 1.05 -1.02 5.72
CA HIS A 57 1.05 -1.96 6.85
C HIS A 57 0.44 -3.33 6.50
N THR A 58 -0.50 -3.38 5.55
CA THR A 58 -1.20 -4.61 5.18
C THR A 58 -0.91 -5.05 3.75
N GLY A 59 -0.26 -4.22 2.93
CA GLY A 59 -0.04 -4.48 1.52
C GLY A 59 -1.33 -4.60 0.71
N ARG A 60 -2.38 -3.88 1.13
CA ARG A 60 -3.71 -3.89 0.50
C ARG A 60 -3.99 -2.55 -0.15
N TRP A 61 -4.88 -2.55 -1.13
CA TRP A 61 -5.40 -1.31 -1.69
C TRP A 61 -6.89 -1.37 -1.99
N ARG A 62 -7.52 -0.21 -1.99
CA ARG A 62 -8.93 -0.01 -2.31
C ARG A 62 -9.08 1.05 -3.38
N VAL A 63 -9.90 0.74 -4.37
CA VAL A 63 -10.26 1.66 -5.44
C VAL A 63 -11.55 2.37 -5.05
N ALA A 64 -11.60 3.69 -5.19
CA ALA A 64 -12.80 4.46 -4.91
C ALA A 64 -13.98 3.95 -5.77
N GLY A 65 -15.16 3.80 -5.17
CA GLY A 65 -16.34 3.25 -5.85
C GLY A 65 -16.35 1.72 -6.01
N VAL A 66 -15.27 1.01 -5.65
CA VAL A 66 -15.19 -0.45 -5.76
C VAL A 66 -15.25 -1.09 -4.38
N LYS A 67 -16.17 -2.05 -4.18
CA LYS A 67 -16.33 -2.77 -2.90
C LYS A 67 -15.17 -3.73 -2.61
N LYS A 68 -14.45 -4.19 -3.64
CA LYS A 68 -13.36 -5.15 -3.54
C LYS A 68 -12.11 -4.51 -2.92
N THR A 69 -11.50 -5.23 -1.98
CA THR A 69 -10.16 -4.94 -1.46
C THR A 69 -9.15 -5.85 -2.12
N PHE A 70 -8.15 -5.24 -2.76
CA PHE A 70 -7.05 -5.96 -3.41
C PHE A 70 -5.90 -6.21 -2.43
N ARG A 71 -5.06 -7.21 -2.73
CA ARG A 71 -3.98 -7.70 -1.86
C ARG A 71 -2.77 -8.06 -2.72
N GLY A 72 -1.57 -8.04 -2.12
CA GLY A 72 -0.33 -8.48 -2.78
C GLY A 72 0.91 -7.64 -2.47
N GLY A 73 0.78 -6.61 -1.63
CA GLY A 73 1.90 -5.70 -1.33
C GLY A 73 2.15 -4.68 -2.42
N ALA A 74 3.19 -3.87 -2.24
CA ALA A 74 3.51 -2.74 -3.10
C ALA A 74 3.86 -3.15 -4.53
N LYS A 75 4.57 -4.28 -4.74
CA LYS A 75 4.93 -4.77 -6.07
C LYS A 75 3.69 -5.07 -6.93
N SER A 76 2.76 -5.86 -6.39
CA SER A 76 1.51 -6.19 -7.09
C SER A 76 0.65 -4.95 -7.30
N PHE A 77 0.62 -4.04 -6.32
CA PHE A 77 -0.09 -2.77 -6.47
C PHE A 77 0.48 -1.93 -7.62
N ILE A 78 1.80 -1.70 -7.70
CA ILE A 78 2.42 -0.90 -8.75
C ILE A 78 2.14 -1.50 -10.13
N GLN A 79 2.37 -2.81 -10.27
CA GLN A 79 2.10 -3.52 -11.53
C GLN A 79 0.64 -3.39 -11.96
N TRP A 80 -0.29 -3.44 -11.00
CA TRP A 80 -1.71 -3.23 -11.27
C TRP A 80 -1.99 -1.76 -11.65
N TYR A 81 -1.52 -0.80 -10.86
CA TYR A 81 -1.80 0.63 -11.00
C TYR A 81 -1.24 1.23 -12.31
N GLN A 82 -0.03 0.80 -12.71
CA GLN A 82 0.58 1.21 -13.97
C GLN A 82 -0.28 0.80 -15.19
N LYS A 83 -0.97 -0.33 -15.13
CA LYS A 83 -1.86 -0.83 -16.20
C LYS A 83 -3.22 -0.14 -16.24
N GLN A 84 -3.59 0.63 -15.22
CA GLN A 84 -4.89 1.29 -15.21
C GLN A 84 -4.85 2.55 -16.07
N SER A 85 -5.93 2.81 -16.79
CA SER A 85 -6.23 4.09 -17.41
C SER A 85 -7.74 4.31 -17.27
N ILE A 86 -8.15 5.53 -16.95
CA ILE A 86 -9.54 5.91 -17.15
C ILE A 86 -9.64 6.31 -18.62
N GLN A 87 -10.34 5.50 -19.42
CA GLN A 87 -10.81 5.98 -20.73
C GLN A 87 -11.88 7.02 -20.44
N GLY A 88 -11.64 8.26 -20.85
CA GLY A 88 -12.63 9.32 -20.85
C GLY A 88 -13.76 9.02 -21.82
#